data_AF-A0A968PFD9-F1
#
_entry.id   AF-A0A968PFD9-F1
#
_cell.length_a   1.000
_cell.length_b   1.000
_cell.length_c   1.000
_cell.angle_alpha   90.00
_cell.angle_beta   90.00
_cell.angle_gamma   90.00
#
_symmetry.space_group_name_H-M   'P 1'
#
loop_
_entity.id
_entity.type
_entity.pdbx_description
1 polymer ?
#
loop_
_entity_poly.entity_id
_entity_poly.type
_entity_poly.pdbx_seq_one_letter_code
_entity_poly.pdbx_strand_id
1 'polypeptide(L)'
;MLAGTREDSGAVIIVGDDPWCDSTQVPADSRYLAEHLRLPIIEPSCPQEVKDWIPLAFKLGQAGRIYIGYSMTTLLADGGGTVTCYENHYPQVNEHQRRTLSYEKDIEPSLEQTVLLPPRTWKREIGLEERFNAVKAEARKLGINRILYRPQKGEVVPMGFVAAGCAHAYLVHALNELGLLGRIPILKLGMYYPLDEQIVTEFARQCQQLIVIEERRGFVERQILEALTPLRQSGELDTQVYGKQFPKPHPGIPATRGLNPSILIERLVPLLRDHAGLPGELTNGKLSRELERIQSTATYDVQIPSRTATFCPGCPHRDSASVLLELRRDLRDPTYMLERHKCNRWT
;
A
#
# COMPACT_ATOMS: atom_id res chain seq x y z
N MET A 1 7.07 -19.49 1.44
CA MET A 1 6.95 -19.27 -0.02
C MET A 1 8.14 -19.78 -0.86
N LEU A 2 9.01 -20.63 -0.30
CA LEU A 2 10.26 -21.02 -0.95
C LEU A 2 10.08 -21.86 -2.23
N ALA A 3 9.04 -22.72 -2.29
CA ALA A 3 8.75 -23.52 -3.47
C ALA A 3 8.41 -22.66 -4.70
N GLY A 4 7.64 -21.58 -4.51
CA GLY A 4 7.31 -20.65 -5.58
C GLY A 4 6.33 -21.21 -6.61
N THR A 5 6.28 -20.55 -7.77
CA THR A 5 5.48 -20.96 -8.93
C THR A 5 6.36 -21.71 -9.95
N ARG A 6 5.73 -22.28 -10.99
CA ARG A 6 6.44 -22.89 -12.12
C ARG A 6 6.92 -21.78 -13.08
N GLU A 7 7.78 -22.16 -14.01
CA GLU A 7 8.32 -21.24 -15.03
C GLU A 7 7.25 -20.63 -15.95
N ASP A 8 6.15 -21.35 -16.16
CA ASP A 8 5.02 -20.96 -16.99
C ASP A 8 3.80 -20.48 -16.18
N SER A 9 3.97 -20.23 -14.87
CA SER A 9 2.85 -19.86 -14.00
C SER A 9 3.14 -18.71 -13.04
N GLY A 10 2.08 -17.99 -12.70
CA GLY A 10 2.07 -16.94 -11.69
C GLY A 10 0.94 -17.18 -10.69
N ALA A 11 1.13 -16.72 -9.46
CA ALA A 11 0.12 -16.76 -8.42
C ALA A 11 0.05 -15.39 -7.76
N VAL A 12 -1.16 -14.88 -7.59
CA VAL A 12 -1.42 -13.56 -7.00
C VAL A 12 -2.27 -13.75 -5.74
N ILE A 13 -1.84 -13.14 -4.64
CA ILE A 13 -2.55 -13.11 -3.36
C ILE A 13 -3.05 -11.68 -3.17
N ILE A 14 -4.37 -11.48 -3.21
CA ILE A 14 -4.97 -10.18 -2.97
C ILE A 14 -5.16 -10.01 -1.45
N VAL A 15 -4.70 -8.88 -0.92
CA VAL A 15 -4.83 -8.56 0.50
C VAL A 15 -5.53 -7.22 0.65
N GLY A 16 -6.62 -7.21 1.42
CA GLY A 16 -7.39 -6.00 1.72
C GLY A 16 -6.89 -5.36 3.01
N ASP A 17 -6.35 -4.15 2.91
CA ASP A 17 -5.96 -3.33 4.07
C ASP A 17 -6.99 -2.22 4.30
N ASP A 18 -7.33 -1.99 5.57
CA ASP A 18 -8.26 -0.92 5.99
C ASP A 18 -7.55 0.02 6.97
N PRO A 19 -6.82 1.02 6.46
CA PRO A 19 -6.02 1.94 7.27
C PRO A 19 -6.84 2.76 8.27
N TRP A 20 -8.10 3.02 7.93
CA TRP A 20 -9.04 3.87 8.68
C TRP A 20 -9.89 3.10 9.69
N CYS A 21 -9.92 1.76 9.63
CA CYS A 21 -10.87 0.92 10.35
C CYS A 21 -12.33 1.23 9.99
N ASP A 22 -12.60 1.54 8.72
CA ASP A 22 -13.96 1.84 8.27
C ASP A 22 -14.86 0.60 8.29
N SER A 23 -14.28 -0.58 8.11
CA SER A 23 -14.97 -1.87 8.06
C SER A 23 -14.33 -2.91 8.97
N THR A 24 -13.04 -2.74 9.30
CA THR A 24 -12.23 -3.71 10.04
C THR A 24 -12.01 -3.25 11.48
N GLN A 25 -11.97 -4.19 12.43
CA GLN A 25 -11.73 -3.89 13.85
C GLN A 25 -10.29 -3.43 14.14
N VAL A 26 -9.32 -3.95 13.38
CA VAL A 26 -7.89 -3.69 13.56
C VAL A 26 -7.29 -3.27 12.22
N PRO A 27 -6.60 -2.13 12.15
CA PRO A 27 -5.96 -1.67 10.92
C PRO A 27 -4.63 -2.39 10.76
N ALA A 28 -4.70 -3.63 10.26
CA ALA A 28 -3.52 -4.40 9.89
C ALA A 28 -2.73 -3.69 8.77
N ASP A 29 -1.47 -4.06 8.62
CA ASP A 29 -0.58 -3.47 7.62
C ASP A 29 0.17 -4.62 6.96
N SER A 30 -0.38 -5.05 5.82
CA SER A 30 -0.01 -6.29 5.15
C SER A 30 1.35 -6.22 4.49
N ARG A 31 1.93 -5.02 4.35
CA ARG A 31 3.30 -4.83 3.85
C ARG A 31 4.32 -5.55 4.73
N TYR A 32 4.17 -5.48 6.05
CA TYR A 32 5.06 -6.18 7.00
C TYR A 32 4.82 -7.69 7.02
N LEU A 33 3.57 -8.14 6.82
CA LEU A 33 3.28 -9.57 6.67
C LEU A 33 3.91 -10.12 5.40
N ALA A 34 3.82 -9.37 4.30
CA ALA A 34 4.45 -9.72 3.03
C ALA A 34 5.98 -9.79 3.15
N GLU A 35 6.61 -8.81 3.80
CA GLU A 35 8.04 -8.83 4.09
C GLU A 35 8.45 -10.07 4.91
N HIS A 36 7.71 -10.36 5.99
CA HIS A 36 7.97 -11.53 6.83
C HIS A 36 7.86 -12.85 6.04
N LEU A 37 6.88 -12.93 5.15
CA LEU A 37 6.65 -14.11 4.31
C LEU A 37 7.56 -14.19 3.08
N ARG A 38 8.44 -13.19 2.86
CA ARG A 38 9.26 -13.02 1.65
C ARG A 38 8.40 -12.96 0.37
N LEU A 39 7.28 -12.25 0.44
CA LEU A 39 6.31 -12.07 -0.63
C LEU A 39 6.49 -10.69 -1.28
N PRO A 40 6.94 -10.59 -2.53
CA PRO A 40 6.90 -9.32 -3.24
C PRO A 40 5.48 -8.78 -3.30
N ILE A 41 5.29 -7.49 -2.99
CA ILE A 41 3.95 -6.88 -2.91
C ILE A 41 3.88 -5.57 -3.69
N ILE A 42 2.84 -5.47 -4.52
CA ILE A 42 2.51 -4.28 -5.30
C ILE A 42 1.19 -3.67 -4.81
N GLU A 43 1.04 -2.35 -4.97
CA GLU A 43 -0.21 -1.64 -4.68
C GLU A 43 -0.55 -0.66 -5.81
N PRO A 44 -1.69 -0.82 -6.50
CA PRO A 44 -2.19 0.16 -7.45
C PRO A 44 -2.56 1.47 -6.75
N SER A 45 -2.49 2.59 -7.47
CA SER A 45 -2.86 3.91 -6.92
C SER A 45 -4.19 4.46 -7.46
N CYS A 46 -4.76 3.83 -8.48
CA CYS A 46 -6.01 4.26 -9.11
C CYS A 46 -6.78 3.08 -9.74
N PRO A 47 -8.08 3.24 -10.04
CA PRO A 47 -8.90 2.17 -10.64
C PRO A 47 -8.35 1.60 -11.95
N GLN A 48 -7.70 2.43 -12.77
CA GLN A 48 -7.06 1.95 -14.01
C GLN A 48 -5.93 0.95 -13.70
N GLU A 49 -5.10 1.25 -12.70
CA GLU A 49 -4.03 0.35 -12.26
C GLU A 49 -4.60 -0.90 -11.59
N VAL A 50 -5.72 -0.79 -10.88
CA VAL A 50 -6.42 -1.97 -10.34
C VAL A 50 -6.71 -2.97 -11.44
N LYS A 51 -7.31 -2.51 -12.54
CA LYS A 51 -7.61 -3.32 -13.72
C LYS A 51 -6.35 -3.83 -14.42
N ASP A 52 -5.41 -2.92 -14.71
CA ASP A 52 -4.30 -3.23 -15.61
C ASP A 52 -3.16 -4.00 -14.94
N TRP A 53 -3.03 -3.91 -13.61
CA TRP A 53 -1.92 -4.55 -12.89
C TRP A 53 -2.19 -6.01 -12.53
N ILE A 54 -3.42 -6.52 -12.63
CA ILE A 54 -3.70 -7.95 -12.40
C ILE A 54 -2.87 -8.83 -13.37
N PRO A 55 -2.93 -8.62 -14.71
CA PRO A 55 -2.04 -9.33 -15.63
C PRO A 55 -0.54 -9.09 -15.35
N LEU A 56 -0.16 -7.89 -14.92
CA LEU A 56 1.24 -7.57 -14.59
C LEU A 56 1.71 -8.38 -13.37
N ALA A 57 0.89 -8.53 -12.34
CA ALA A 57 1.19 -9.32 -11.16
C ALA A 57 1.49 -10.78 -11.50
N PHE A 58 0.73 -11.37 -12.44
CA PHE A 58 1.06 -12.72 -12.93
C PHE A 58 2.42 -12.78 -13.65
N LYS A 59 2.75 -11.78 -14.47
CA LYS A 59 4.07 -11.70 -15.15
C LYS A 59 5.22 -11.54 -14.16
N LEU A 60 5.06 -10.71 -13.13
CA LEU A 60 6.05 -10.57 -12.06
C LEU A 60 6.27 -11.91 -11.35
N GLY A 61 5.17 -12.61 -11.01
CA GLY A 61 5.23 -13.90 -10.34
C GLY A 61 5.94 -14.96 -11.19
N GLN A 62 5.68 -14.96 -12.50
CA GLN A 62 6.37 -15.81 -13.45
C GLN A 62 7.88 -15.52 -13.52
N ALA A 63 8.26 -14.23 -13.62
CA ALA A 63 9.66 -13.81 -13.72
C ALA A 63 10.49 -14.23 -12.49
N GLY A 64 9.94 -14.02 -11.29
CA GLY A 64 10.59 -14.43 -10.03
C GLY A 64 10.31 -15.86 -9.61
N ARG A 65 9.48 -16.59 -10.36
CA ARG A 65 8.88 -17.87 -9.96
C ARG A 65 8.33 -17.82 -8.54
N ILE A 66 7.70 -16.70 -8.15
CA ILE A 66 7.28 -16.39 -6.77
C ILE A 66 5.85 -15.88 -6.76
N TYR A 67 5.18 -15.96 -5.62
CA TYR A 67 3.84 -15.45 -5.48
C TYR A 67 3.94 -13.93 -5.35
N ILE A 68 2.94 -13.21 -5.86
CA ILE A 68 2.90 -11.76 -5.78
C ILE A 68 1.74 -11.35 -4.90
N GLY A 69 2.04 -10.57 -3.87
CA GLY A 69 1.05 -9.87 -3.07
C GLY A 69 0.49 -8.70 -3.87
N TYR A 70 -0.82 -8.53 -3.78
CA TYR A 70 -1.54 -7.44 -4.40
C TYR A 70 -2.34 -6.73 -3.32
N SER A 71 -1.81 -5.61 -2.84
CA SER A 71 -2.43 -4.82 -1.79
C SER A 71 -3.59 -4.01 -2.36
N MET A 72 -4.72 -4.00 -1.68
CA MET A 72 -5.89 -3.20 -1.99
C MET A 72 -6.34 -2.49 -0.72
N THR A 73 -6.40 -1.17 -0.74
CA THR A 73 -6.96 -0.40 0.38
C THR A 73 -8.45 -0.15 0.18
N THR A 74 -9.16 0.16 1.27
CA THR A 74 -10.59 0.54 1.24
C THR A 74 -10.90 1.63 0.20
N LEU A 75 -10.00 2.60 -0.03
CA LEU A 75 -10.18 3.63 -1.06
C LEU A 75 -10.44 3.04 -2.44
N LEU A 76 -9.69 2.01 -2.84
CA LEU A 76 -9.82 1.39 -4.17
C LEU A 76 -10.78 0.21 -4.19
N ALA A 77 -10.97 -0.46 -3.05
CA ALA A 77 -11.89 -1.59 -2.93
C ALA A 77 -13.37 -1.14 -2.95
N ASP A 78 -13.69 -0.07 -2.21
CA ASP A 78 -15.06 0.47 -2.11
C ASP A 78 -15.29 1.67 -3.05
N GLY A 79 -14.20 2.30 -3.50
CA GLY A 79 -14.25 3.41 -4.44
C GLY A 79 -14.50 2.99 -5.89
N GLY A 80 -14.53 3.97 -6.78
CA GLY A 80 -14.73 3.75 -8.20
C GLY A 80 -14.16 4.88 -9.05
N GLY A 81 -13.97 4.59 -10.33
CA GLY A 81 -13.53 5.57 -11.31
C GLY A 81 -13.71 5.05 -12.73
N THR A 82 -13.60 5.95 -13.70
CA THR A 82 -13.65 5.57 -15.11
C THR A 82 -12.35 4.89 -15.50
N VAL A 83 -12.46 3.78 -16.24
CA VAL A 83 -11.31 3.04 -16.77
C VAL A 83 -11.43 2.88 -18.27
N THR A 84 -10.28 2.90 -18.95
CA THR A 84 -10.18 2.52 -20.36
C THR A 84 -10.16 1.00 -20.44
N CYS A 85 -11.16 0.44 -21.11
CA CYS A 85 -11.27 -0.99 -21.36
C CYS A 85 -10.48 -1.42 -22.60
N TYR A 86 -10.09 -2.68 -22.62
CA TYR A 86 -9.53 -3.37 -23.79
C TYR A 86 -10.29 -4.69 -23.98
N GLU A 87 -10.14 -5.34 -25.13
CA GLU A 87 -10.82 -6.60 -25.43
C GLU A 87 -10.53 -7.65 -24.36
N ASN A 88 -11.53 -8.46 -24.02
CA ASN A 88 -11.33 -9.50 -23.01
C ASN A 88 -10.27 -10.51 -23.49
N HIS A 89 -9.22 -10.66 -22.69
CA HIS A 89 -8.20 -11.69 -22.91
C HIS A 89 -8.61 -12.97 -22.21
N TYR A 90 -9.18 -13.90 -22.95
CA TYR A 90 -9.56 -15.20 -22.41
C TYR A 90 -8.33 -16.09 -22.20
N PRO A 91 -8.27 -16.85 -21.09
CA PRO A 91 -7.16 -17.78 -20.88
C PRO A 91 -7.24 -18.91 -21.91
N GLN A 92 -6.07 -19.29 -22.44
CA GLN A 92 -5.93 -20.40 -23.40
C GLN A 92 -6.39 -21.75 -22.84
N VAL A 93 -6.43 -21.87 -21.50
CA VAL A 93 -6.91 -23.05 -20.78
C VAL A 93 -8.05 -22.61 -19.89
N ASN A 94 -9.22 -23.24 -20.05
CA ASN A 94 -10.41 -23.00 -19.24
C ASN A 94 -11.30 -24.25 -19.24
N GLU A 95 -12.48 -24.20 -18.61
CA GLU A 95 -13.38 -25.36 -18.54
C GLU A 95 -13.89 -25.84 -19.90
N HIS A 96 -13.94 -24.95 -20.91
CA HIS A 96 -14.34 -25.25 -22.28
C HIS A 96 -13.16 -25.63 -23.19
N GLN A 97 -11.94 -25.18 -22.84
CA GLN A 97 -10.70 -25.49 -23.53
C GLN A 97 -9.75 -26.19 -22.55
N ARG A 98 -10.07 -27.45 -22.27
CA ARG A 98 -9.27 -28.28 -21.35
C ARG A 98 -8.01 -28.74 -22.05
N ARG A 99 -6.90 -28.75 -21.32
CA ARG A 99 -5.67 -29.44 -21.75
C ARG A 99 -5.54 -30.77 -21.02
N THR A 100 -5.07 -31.79 -21.73
CA THR A 100 -4.65 -33.05 -21.10
C THR A 100 -3.33 -32.80 -20.37
N LEU A 101 -3.29 -33.14 -19.07
CA LEU A 101 -2.06 -33.10 -18.28
C LEU A 101 -1.33 -34.44 -18.42
N SER A 102 -0.05 -34.42 -18.74
CA SER A 102 0.85 -35.57 -18.63
C SER A 102 1.48 -35.56 -17.24
N TYR A 103 1.58 -36.73 -16.62
CA TYR A 103 2.25 -36.83 -15.33
C TYR A 103 3.71 -36.39 -15.46
N GLU A 104 4.46 -36.92 -16.42
CA GLU A 104 5.90 -36.67 -16.58
C GLU A 104 6.23 -35.21 -16.94
N LYS A 105 5.33 -34.50 -17.63
CA LYS A 105 5.56 -33.12 -18.10
C LYS A 105 4.95 -32.06 -17.20
N ASP A 106 3.72 -32.29 -16.76
CA ASP A 106 2.90 -31.26 -16.11
C ASP A 106 2.78 -31.46 -14.60
N ILE A 107 2.92 -32.69 -14.11
CA ILE A 107 2.64 -33.02 -12.70
C ILE A 107 3.91 -33.41 -11.95
N GLU A 108 4.80 -34.19 -12.57
CA GLU A 108 5.97 -34.81 -11.94
C GLU A 108 6.81 -33.68 -11.36
N PRO A 109 6.74 -33.52 -10.04
CA PRO A 109 7.36 -32.39 -9.43
C PRO A 109 8.86 -32.65 -9.45
N SER A 110 9.65 -31.69 -9.94
CA SER A 110 11.06 -31.66 -9.59
C SER A 110 11.13 -31.69 -8.05
N LEU A 111 11.62 -32.79 -7.48
CA LEU A 111 11.75 -32.94 -6.03
C LEU A 111 12.60 -31.81 -5.44
N GLU A 112 13.56 -31.31 -6.22
CA GLU A 112 14.39 -30.15 -5.89
C GLU A 112 13.60 -28.82 -5.84
N GLN A 113 12.43 -28.75 -6.48
CA GLN A 113 11.54 -27.58 -6.50
C GLN A 113 10.44 -27.63 -5.44
N THR A 114 9.77 -28.78 -5.30
CA THR A 114 8.54 -28.86 -4.52
C THR A 114 8.72 -29.46 -3.13
N VAL A 115 9.78 -30.23 -2.90
CA VAL A 115 10.04 -30.86 -1.59
C VAL A 115 10.95 -29.96 -0.76
N LEU A 116 10.34 -29.23 0.17
CA LEU A 116 11.03 -28.35 1.11
C LEU A 116 11.47 -29.10 2.37
N LEU A 117 12.32 -30.12 2.19
CA LEU A 117 13.01 -30.81 3.26
C LEU A 117 14.52 -30.53 3.20
N PRO A 118 15.24 -30.45 4.33
CA PRO A 118 16.69 -30.33 4.33
C PRO A 118 17.35 -31.44 3.50
N PRO A 119 18.39 -31.14 2.69
CA PRO A 119 19.06 -29.85 2.54
C PRO A 119 18.44 -28.91 1.47
N ARG A 120 17.31 -29.25 0.85
CA ARG A 120 16.72 -28.46 -0.27
C ARG A 120 16.20 -27.10 0.18
N THR A 121 15.67 -27.02 1.40
CA THR A 121 15.07 -25.80 1.94
C THR A 121 16.05 -24.63 1.98
N TRP A 122 17.26 -24.83 2.53
CA TRP A 122 18.24 -23.75 2.63
C TRP A 122 18.86 -23.41 1.27
N LYS A 123 19.03 -24.40 0.37
CA LYS A 123 19.44 -24.15 -1.02
C LYS A 123 18.43 -23.24 -1.75
N ARG A 124 17.13 -23.48 -1.53
CA ARG A 124 16.05 -22.63 -2.07
C ARG A 124 16.05 -21.23 -1.50
N GLU A 125 16.41 -21.11 -0.22
CA GLU A 125 16.53 -19.82 0.46
C GLU A 125 17.67 -18.97 -0.12
N ILE A 126 18.83 -19.58 -0.44
CA ILE A 126 19.95 -18.88 -1.09
C ILE A 126 19.53 -18.24 -2.42
N GLY A 127 18.76 -18.95 -3.23
CA GLY A 127 18.29 -18.44 -4.53
C GLY A 127 17.16 -17.41 -4.45
N LEU A 128 16.72 -17.00 -3.25
CA LEU A 128 15.62 -16.05 -3.10
C LEU A 128 15.99 -14.64 -3.60
N GLU A 129 17.23 -14.21 -3.38
CA GLU A 129 17.70 -12.90 -3.82
C GLU A 129 17.72 -12.79 -5.36
N GLU A 130 18.13 -13.84 -6.07
CA GLU A 130 18.08 -13.89 -7.54
C GLU A 130 16.63 -13.76 -8.04
N ARG A 131 15.68 -14.38 -7.35
CA ARG A 131 14.25 -14.31 -7.67
C ARG A 131 13.70 -12.90 -7.44
N PHE A 132 14.07 -12.24 -6.35
CA PHE A 132 13.73 -10.84 -6.11
C PHE A 132 14.32 -9.92 -7.18
N ASN A 133 15.56 -10.15 -7.60
CA ASN A 133 16.18 -9.39 -8.68
C ASN A 133 15.48 -9.60 -10.02
N ALA A 134 15.00 -10.82 -10.32
CA ALA A 134 14.18 -11.08 -11.50
C ALA A 134 12.83 -10.33 -11.45
N VAL A 135 12.16 -10.29 -10.28
CA VAL A 135 10.94 -9.49 -10.08
C VAL A 135 11.22 -8.01 -10.27
N LYS A 136 12.29 -7.47 -9.66
CA LYS A 136 12.70 -6.05 -9.82
C LYS A 136 12.96 -5.72 -11.29
N ALA A 137 13.70 -6.58 -12.01
CA ALA A 137 13.98 -6.38 -13.42
C ALA A 137 12.71 -6.37 -14.28
N GLU A 138 11.75 -7.27 -14.02
CA GLU A 138 10.48 -7.30 -14.73
C GLU A 138 9.59 -6.09 -14.37
N ALA A 139 9.55 -5.69 -13.10
CA ALA A 139 8.83 -4.50 -12.64
C ALA A 139 9.32 -3.22 -13.33
N ARG A 140 10.64 -3.11 -13.60
CA ARG A 140 11.22 -2.00 -14.38
C ARG A 140 10.73 -2.02 -15.83
N LYS A 141 10.74 -3.17 -16.50
CA LYS A 141 10.25 -3.30 -17.89
C LYS A 141 8.77 -2.93 -18.01
N LEU A 142 7.97 -3.31 -17.02
CA LEU A 142 6.54 -3.03 -16.95
C LEU A 142 6.24 -1.60 -16.47
N GLY A 143 7.27 -0.82 -16.08
CA GLY A 143 7.13 0.55 -15.62
C GLY A 143 6.26 0.67 -14.38
N ILE A 144 6.37 -0.24 -13.42
CA ILE A 144 5.59 -0.22 -12.18
C ILE A 144 6.00 0.96 -11.30
N ASN A 145 7.31 1.17 -11.17
CA ASN A 145 7.89 2.35 -10.51
C ASN A 145 8.21 3.42 -11.55
N ARG A 146 7.90 4.69 -11.27
CA ARG A 146 8.08 5.81 -12.21
C ARG A 146 8.52 7.07 -11.49
N ILE A 147 9.41 7.83 -12.11
CA ILE A 147 9.68 9.22 -11.69
C ILE A 147 8.86 10.15 -12.58
N LEU A 148 7.93 10.88 -11.97
CA LEU A 148 7.08 11.88 -12.59
C LEU A 148 7.73 13.26 -12.43
N TYR A 149 7.53 14.12 -13.44
CA TYR A 149 8.04 15.50 -13.45
C TYR A 149 9.56 15.57 -13.21
N ARG A 150 10.32 14.67 -13.85
CA ARG A 150 11.77 14.56 -13.69
C ARG A 150 12.48 15.92 -13.83
N PRO A 151 13.43 16.24 -12.92
CA PRO A 151 14.34 17.37 -13.11
C PRO A 151 15.16 17.22 -14.40
N GLN A 152 15.74 18.33 -14.86
CA GLN A 152 16.64 18.30 -16.00
C GLN A 152 17.90 17.47 -15.70
N LYS A 153 18.57 17.00 -16.76
CA LYS A 153 19.77 16.16 -16.60
C LYS A 153 20.88 16.95 -15.89
N GLY A 154 21.32 16.45 -14.74
CA GLY A 154 22.34 17.10 -13.90
C GLY A 154 21.80 18.17 -12.95
N GLU A 155 20.50 18.44 -12.97
CA GLU A 155 19.83 19.32 -12.01
C GLU A 155 19.59 18.58 -10.69
N VAL A 156 19.90 19.24 -9.57
CA VAL A 156 19.55 18.78 -8.23
C VAL A 156 18.51 19.76 -7.68
N VAL A 157 17.29 19.27 -7.47
CA VAL A 157 16.21 20.08 -6.92
C VAL A 157 16.21 20.07 -5.39
N PRO A 158 15.66 21.08 -4.71
CA PRO A 158 15.66 21.15 -3.25
C PRO A 158 14.88 19.99 -2.60
N MET A 159 13.82 19.52 -3.24
CA MET A 159 12.90 18.54 -2.67
C MET A 159 12.29 17.65 -3.76
N GLY A 160 12.11 16.37 -3.44
CA GLY A 160 11.31 15.42 -4.22
C GLY A 160 10.42 14.58 -3.32
N PHE A 161 9.27 14.16 -3.82
CA PHE A 161 8.36 13.28 -3.08
C PHE A 161 8.55 11.83 -3.48
N VAL A 162 8.46 10.91 -2.52
CA VAL A 162 8.35 9.47 -2.80
C VAL A 162 7.00 9.02 -2.27
N ALA A 163 6.15 8.46 -3.11
CA ALA A 163 4.83 8.01 -2.71
C ALA A 163 4.47 6.68 -3.36
N ALA A 164 3.68 5.88 -2.67
CA ALA A 164 3.33 4.53 -3.10
C ALA A 164 1.85 4.25 -2.89
N GLY A 165 1.29 3.40 -3.76
CA GLY A 165 -0.12 3.02 -3.68
C GLY A 165 -1.06 4.23 -3.60
N CYS A 166 -2.07 4.16 -2.74
CA CYS A 166 -3.04 5.24 -2.55
C CYS A 166 -2.43 6.54 -1.99
N ALA A 167 -1.30 6.47 -1.29
CA ALA A 167 -0.60 7.66 -0.81
C ALA A 167 -0.14 8.57 -1.97
N HIS A 168 0.17 7.99 -3.14
CA HIS A 168 0.45 8.76 -4.36
C HIS A 168 -0.79 9.54 -4.83
N ALA A 169 -1.98 8.94 -4.80
CA ALA A 169 -3.21 9.62 -5.22
C ALA A 169 -3.55 10.80 -4.29
N TYR A 170 -3.39 10.61 -2.97
CA TYR A 170 -3.56 11.70 -2.00
C TYR A 170 -2.55 12.82 -2.21
N LEU A 171 -1.29 12.48 -2.49
CA LEU A 171 -0.25 13.47 -2.77
C LEU A 171 -0.57 14.28 -4.04
N VAL A 172 -0.94 13.62 -5.14
CA VAL A 172 -1.31 14.30 -6.39
C VAL A 172 -2.48 15.26 -6.17
N HIS A 173 -3.50 14.83 -5.43
CA HIS A 173 -4.63 15.70 -5.07
C HIS A 173 -4.17 16.89 -4.23
N ALA A 174 -3.41 16.66 -3.15
CA ALA A 174 -2.89 17.73 -2.31
C ALA A 174 -2.04 18.74 -3.11
N LEU A 175 -1.12 18.27 -3.96
CA LEU A 175 -0.31 19.14 -4.80
C LEU A 175 -1.13 19.91 -5.83
N ASN A 176 -2.23 19.34 -6.34
CA ASN A 176 -3.15 20.04 -7.23
C ASN A 176 -3.83 21.22 -6.52
N GLU A 177 -4.40 21.00 -5.33
CA GLU A 177 -5.03 22.06 -4.52
C GLU A 177 -4.03 23.17 -4.17
N LEU A 178 -2.79 22.80 -3.86
CA LEU A 178 -1.71 23.74 -3.57
C LEU A 178 -1.16 24.46 -4.82
N GLY A 179 -1.56 24.05 -6.03
CA GLY A 179 -1.04 24.58 -7.29
C GLY A 179 0.43 24.20 -7.56
N LEU A 180 0.88 23.09 -6.98
CA LEU A 180 2.25 22.55 -7.05
C LEU A 180 2.37 21.29 -7.90
N LEU A 181 1.27 20.77 -8.42
CA LEU A 181 1.29 19.60 -9.31
C LEU A 181 2.17 19.90 -10.53
N GLY A 182 3.15 19.02 -10.79
CA GLY A 182 4.11 19.20 -11.88
C GLY A 182 5.29 20.12 -11.58
N ARG A 183 5.34 20.73 -10.39
CA ARG A 183 6.42 21.64 -9.98
C ARG A 183 7.46 20.98 -9.06
N ILE A 184 7.11 19.87 -8.43
CA ILE A 184 8.00 19.08 -7.57
C ILE A 184 8.00 17.64 -8.11
N PRO A 185 9.17 17.01 -8.31
CA PRO A 185 9.22 15.67 -8.87
C PRO A 185 8.71 14.63 -7.88
N ILE A 186 8.14 13.54 -8.42
CA ILE A 186 7.52 12.48 -7.61
C ILE A 186 8.05 11.12 -8.08
N LEU A 187 8.72 10.39 -7.20
CA LEU A 187 8.93 8.96 -7.38
C LEU A 187 7.68 8.20 -6.92
N LYS A 188 6.91 7.73 -7.89
CA LYS A 188 5.80 6.82 -7.68
C LYS A 188 6.34 5.39 -7.59
N LEU A 189 6.16 4.75 -6.45
CA LEU A 189 6.45 3.34 -6.25
C LEU A 189 5.15 2.52 -6.36
N GLY A 190 5.14 1.56 -7.28
CA GLY A 190 4.08 0.56 -7.38
C GLY A 190 4.41 -0.74 -6.65
N MET A 191 5.69 -1.03 -6.43
CA MET A 191 6.17 -2.17 -5.67
C MET A 191 6.74 -1.72 -4.33
N TYR A 192 6.15 -2.20 -3.24
CA TYR A 192 6.58 -1.88 -1.89
C TYR A 192 7.75 -2.72 -1.41
N TYR A 193 7.72 -4.01 -1.75
CA TYR A 193 8.72 -4.98 -1.35
C TYR A 193 8.92 -5.99 -2.48
N PRO A 194 10.16 -6.38 -2.79
CA PRO A 194 11.39 -5.68 -2.39
C PRO A 194 11.44 -4.27 -3.01
N LEU A 195 12.06 -3.31 -2.32
CA LEU A 195 12.30 -1.98 -2.89
C LEU A 195 13.22 -2.09 -4.12
N ASP A 196 12.94 -1.30 -5.16
CA ASP A 196 13.87 -1.15 -6.28
C ASP A 196 14.88 -0.04 -5.97
N GLU A 197 16.07 -0.45 -5.54
CA GLU A 197 17.12 0.46 -5.10
C GLU A 197 17.63 1.33 -6.26
N GLN A 198 17.59 0.85 -7.50
CA GLN A 198 18.14 1.58 -8.65
C GLN A 198 17.37 2.88 -8.93
N ILE A 199 16.04 2.82 -9.01
CA ILE A 199 15.21 4.01 -9.27
C ILE A 199 15.20 4.95 -8.07
N VAL A 200 15.30 4.41 -6.85
CA VAL A 200 15.41 5.20 -5.61
C VAL A 200 16.73 5.97 -5.58
N THR A 201 17.85 5.32 -5.90
CA THR A 201 19.16 5.98 -5.98
C THR A 201 19.21 6.99 -7.13
N GLU A 202 18.66 6.65 -8.30
CA GLU A 202 18.53 7.60 -9.43
C GLU A 202 17.80 8.85 -8.97
N PHE A 203 16.66 8.70 -8.30
CA PHE A 203 15.85 9.82 -7.83
C PHE A 203 16.53 10.62 -6.71
N ALA A 204 17.16 9.93 -5.76
CA ALA A 204 17.86 10.56 -4.65
C ALA A 204 18.98 11.49 -5.15
N ARG A 205 19.75 11.07 -6.17
CA ARG A 205 20.81 11.91 -6.77
C ARG A 205 20.29 13.22 -7.39
N GLN A 206 19.00 13.31 -7.69
CA GLN A 206 18.38 14.50 -8.26
C GLN A 206 17.73 15.41 -7.21
N CYS A 207 17.76 15.04 -5.92
CA CYS A 207 17.08 15.77 -4.86
C CYS A 207 18.01 16.02 -3.66
N GLN A 208 17.95 17.21 -3.06
CA GLN A 208 18.60 17.46 -1.76
C GLN A 208 17.84 16.77 -0.63
N GLN A 209 16.50 16.77 -0.69
CA GLN A 209 15.62 16.12 0.28
C GLN A 209 14.58 15.23 -0.41
N LEU A 210 14.38 14.04 0.14
CA LEU A 210 13.28 13.15 -0.20
C LEU A 210 12.24 13.18 0.91
N ILE A 211 10.99 13.45 0.56
CA ILE A 211 9.85 13.40 1.47
C ILE A 211 9.01 12.16 1.13
N VAL A 212 9.06 11.15 1.99
CA VAL A 212 8.35 9.88 1.85
C VAL A 212 6.93 10.04 2.37
N ILE A 213 5.97 9.85 1.46
CA ILE A 213 4.54 9.90 1.70
C ILE A 213 4.01 8.47 1.66
N GLU A 214 3.82 7.91 2.85
CA GLU A 214 3.23 6.59 3.02
C GLU A 214 2.21 6.59 4.15
N GLU A 215 1.21 5.73 4.04
CA GLU A 215 0.18 5.53 5.06
C GLU A 215 0.68 4.57 6.16
N ARG A 216 0.03 4.59 7.33
CA ARG A 216 0.36 3.68 8.45
C ARG A 216 1.82 3.80 8.89
N ARG A 217 2.50 2.70 9.21
CA ARG A 217 3.88 2.70 9.74
C ARG A 217 4.91 2.98 8.63
N GLY A 218 6.11 3.37 9.02
CA GLY A 218 7.23 3.58 8.09
C GLY A 218 7.77 2.27 7.53
N PHE A 219 7.36 1.92 6.30
CA PHE A 219 7.75 0.70 5.61
C PHE A 219 8.63 1.01 4.40
N VAL A 220 8.19 1.92 3.54
CA VAL A 220 8.97 2.38 2.37
C VAL A 220 10.12 3.27 2.82
N GLU A 221 9.86 4.20 3.74
CA GLU A 221 10.87 5.10 4.29
C GLU A 221 12.06 4.32 4.86
N ARG A 222 11.77 3.26 5.63
CA ARG A 222 12.81 2.39 6.21
C ARG A 222 13.66 1.72 5.14
N GLN A 223 13.04 1.16 4.11
CA GLN A 223 13.77 0.52 3.01
C GLN A 223 14.60 1.51 2.20
N ILE A 224 14.10 2.74 1.99
CA ILE A 224 14.86 3.80 1.31
C ILE A 224 16.08 4.20 2.13
N LEU A 225 15.91 4.41 3.44
CA LEU A 225 17.03 4.70 4.34
C LEU A 225 18.09 3.59 4.29
N GLU A 226 17.66 2.33 4.34
CA GLU A 226 18.55 1.16 4.22
C GLU A 226 19.30 1.14 2.87
N ALA A 227 18.58 1.31 1.75
CA ALA A 227 19.15 1.30 0.41
C ALA A 227 20.16 2.44 0.16
N LEU A 228 19.92 3.62 0.74
CA LEU A 228 20.79 4.79 0.56
C LEU A 228 21.95 4.84 1.56
N THR A 229 21.89 4.11 2.67
CA THR A 229 22.92 4.15 3.73
C THR A 229 24.34 3.89 3.21
N PRO A 230 24.61 2.86 2.39
CA PRO A 230 25.96 2.61 1.88
C PRO A 230 26.53 3.79 1.07
N LEU A 231 25.69 4.44 0.26
CA LEU A 231 26.08 5.58 -0.58
C LEU A 231 26.34 6.85 0.26
N ARG A 232 25.64 7.00 1.37
CA ARG A 232 25.87 8.09 2.32
C ARG A 232 27.15 7.88 3.12
N GLN A 233 27.44 6.63 3.51
CA GLN A 233 28.67 6.26 4.20
C GLN A 233 29.91 6.43 3.32
N SER A 234 29.81 6.16 2.01
CA SER A 234 30.90 6.39 1.07
C SER A 234 31.07 7.86 0.66
N GLY A 235 30.13 8.75 1.02
CA GLY A 235 30.13 10.15 0.62
C GLY A 235 29.68 10.39 -0.83
N GLU A 236 29.18 9.35 -1.51
CA GLU A 236 28.64 9.48 -2.88
C GLU A 236 27.28 10.18 -2.94
N LEU A 237 26.58 10.26 -1.81
CA LEU A 237 25.24 10.85 -1.71
C LEU A 237 25.05 11.58 -0.37
N ASP A 238 24.48 12.78 -0.41
CA ASP A 238 24.14 13.56 0.81
C ASP A 238 22.64 13.84 0.94
N THR A 239 21.81 13.20 0.10
CA THR A 239 20.36 13.37 0.12
C THR A 239 19.77 13.01 1.47
N GLN A 240 19.01 13.94 2.04
CA GLN A 240 18.26 13.72 3.28
C GLN A 240 16.94 13.03 2.99
N VAL A 241 16.48 12.17 3.90
CA VAL A 241 15.22 11.44 3.77
C VAL A 241 14.38 11.74 4.99
N TYR A 242 13.15 12.20 4.75
CA TYR A 242 12.16 12.52 5.76
C TYR A 242 10.83 11.86 5.40
N GLY A 243 9.95 11.67 6.38
CA GLY A 243 8.65 11.03 6.17
C GLY A 243 7.82 11.06 7.44
N LYS A 244 7.87 9.98 8.22
CA LYS A 244 7.25 9.89 9.56
C LYS A 244 7.79 10.92 10.53
N GLN A 245 9.02 11.38 10.32
CA GLN A 245 9.61 12.52 11.01
C GLN A 245 10.11 13.53 9.99
N PHE A 246 9.67 14.77 10.14
CA PHE A 246 10.17 15.92 9.37
C PHE A 246 11.24 16.67 10.19
N PRO A 247 11.99 17.59 9.55
CA PRO A 247 12.84 18.52 10.28
C PRO A 247 12.03 19.26 11.35
N LYS A 248 12.59 19.36 12.57
CA LYS A 248 11.97 20.14 13.65
C LYS A 248 11.80 21.59 13.20
N PRO A 249 10.68 22.25 13.54
CA PRO A 249 9.64 21.82 14.49
C PRO A 249 8.47 21.04 13.87
N HIS A 250 8.51 20.71 12.58
CA HIS A 250 7.33 20.18 11.89
C HIS A 250 7.07 18.70 12.23
N PRO A 251 5.82 18.32 12.52
CA PRO A 251 5.42 16.92 12.62
C PRO A 251 5.45 16.26 11.25
N GLY A 252 5.92 15.01 11.18
CA GLY A 252 5.93 14.23 9.94
C GLY A 252 4.57 13.65 9.56
N ILE A 253 4.58 12.81 8.53
CA ILE A 253 3.42 12.05 8.08
C ILE A 253 2.95 11.11 9.20
N PRO A 254 1.67 11.10 9.59
CA PRO A 254 1.17 10.26 10.68
C PRO A 254 1.51 8.78 10.50
N ALA A 255 1.88 8.12 11.60
CA ALA A 255 2.12 6.68 11.64
C ALA A 255 0.84 5.87 11.94
N THR A 256 -0.24 6.56 12.30
CA THR A 256 -1.51 5.99 12.77
C THR A 256 -2.66 6.48 11.90
N ARG A 257 -3.74 5.69 11.88
CA ARG A 257 -4.92 5.89 11.00
C ARG A 257 -4.53 5.84 9.52
N GLY A 258 -5.48 6.13 8.64
CA GLY A 258 -5.19 6.34 7.24
C GLY A 258 -4.70 7.77 6.95
N LEU A 259 -4.57 8.06 5.68
CA LEU A 259 -4.14 9.32 5.10
C LEU A 259 -5.26 9.85 4.21
N ASN A 260 -5.30 11.17 4.05
CA ASN A 260 -6.18 11.85 3.10
C ASN A 260 -5.51 13.17 2.67
N PRO A 261 -6.02 13.84 1.61
CA PRO A 261 -5.44 15.08 1.10
C PRO A 261 -5.36 16.19 2.16
N SER A 262 -6.36 16.34 3.03
CA SER A 262 -6.37 17.39 4.05
C SER A 262 -5.25 17.20 5.08
N ILE A 263 -5.06 15.98 5.57
CA ILE A 263 -3.94 15.65 6.48
C ILE A 263 -2.61 15.93 5.78
N LEU A 264 -2.48 15.59 4.50
CA LEU A 264 -1.26 15.90 3.75
C LEU A 264 -1.02 17.40 3.62
N ILE A 265 -2.04 18.18 3.29
CA ILE A 265 -1.93 19.64 3.20
C ILE A 265 -1.50 20.22 4.56
N GLU A 266 -2.10 19.79 5.67
CA GLU A 266 -1.73 20.24 7.02
C GLU A 266 -0.27 19.95 7.38
N ARG A 267 0.29 18.81 6.92
CA ARG A 267 1.69 18.43 7.18
C ARG A 267 2.66 19.10 6.22
N LEU A 268 2.31 19.18 4.95
CA LEU A 268 3.20 19.64 3.89
C LEU A 268 3.29 21.17 3.83
N VAL A 269 2.19 21.91 4.05
CA VAL A 269 2.22 23.38 3.92
C VAL A 269 3.25 24.02 4.85
N PRO A 270 3.32 23.72 6.16
CA PRO A 270 4.34 24.29 7.03
C PRO A 270 5.77 23.92 6.57
N LEU A 271 5.99 22.65 6.21
CA LEU A 271 7.28 22.17 5.73
C LEU A 271 7.72 22.93 4.46
N LEU A 272 6.82 23.13 3.50
CA LEU A 272 7.10 23.81 2.25
C LEU A 272 7.38 25.30 2.45
N ARG A 273 6.67 25.97 3.37
CA ARG A 273 6.86 27.41 3.64
C ARG A 273 8.21 27.69 4.28
N ASP A 274 8.66 26.83 5.17
CA ASP A 274 9.90 27.03 5.93
C ASP A 274 11.13 26.46 5.21
N HIS A 275 10.95 25.81 4.06
CA HIS A 275 12.04 25.25 3.27
C HIS A 275 12.81 26.34 2.50
N ALA A 276 14.00 26.71 3.00
CA ALA A 276 14.83 27.78 2.46
C ALA A 276 15.20 27.65 0.97
N GLY A 277 15.25 26.43 0.43
CA GLY A 277 15.61 26.19 -0.97
C GLY A 277 14.45 26.26 -1.98
N LEU A 278 13.19 26.33 -1.56
CA LEU A 278 12.07 26.33 -2.51
C LEU A 278 11.84 27.74 -3.10
N PRO A 279 11.65 27.86 -4.43
CA PRO A 279 11.32 29.15 -5.04
C PRO A 279 10.09 29.81 -4.40
N GLY A 280 10.14 31.13 -4.18
CA GLY A 280 9.04 31.87 -3.56
C GLY A 280 7.69 31.76 -4.30
N GLU A 281 7.72 31.43 -5.59
CA GLU A 281 6.51 31.13 -6.37
C GLU A 281 5.77 29.86 -5.90
N LEU A 282 6.49 28.91 -5.29
CA LEU A 282 5.95 27.68 -4.72
C LEU A 282 5.38 27.89 -3.31
N THR A 283 5.79 28.96 -2.62
CA THR A 283 5.28 29.33 -1.29
C THR A 283 4.22 30.44 -1.37
N ASN A 284 3.47 30.47 -2.48
CA ASN A 284 2.48 31.50 -2.77
C ASN A 284 1.27 31.47 -1.81
N GLY A 285 0.40 32.49 -1.92
CA GLY A 285 -0.79 32.63 -1.06
C GLY A 285 -1.81 31.48 -1.12
N LYS A 286 -1.75 30.58 -2.12
CA LYS A 286 -2.65 29.41 -2.19
C LYS A 286 -2.41 28.43 -1.05
N LEU A 287 -1.15 28.21 -0.66
CA LEU A 287 -0.80 27.35 0.46
C LEU A 287 -1.48 27.82 1.75
N SER A 288 -1.44 29.13 2.00
CA SER A 288 -2.07 29.74 3.18
C SER A 288 -3.58 29.57 3.13
N ARG A 289 -4.18 29.84 1.96
CA ARG A 289 -5.62 29.76 1.75
C ARG A 289 -6.18 28.36 1.98
N GLU A 290 -5.52 27.32 1.46
CA GLU A 290 -6.00 25.94 1.65
C GLU A 290 -5.82 25.48 3.10
N LEU A 291 -4.73 25.87 3.76
CA LEU A 291 -4.55 25.58 5.18
C LEU A 291 -5.60 26.30 6.05
N GLU A 292 -5.87 27.57 5.79
CA GLU A 292 -6.93 28.35 6.45
C GLU A 292 -8.31 27.73 6.20
N ARG A 293 -8.58 27.25 4.99
CA ARG A 293 -9.83 26.56 4.66
C ARG A 293 -10.00 25.32 5.53
N ILE A 294 -8.99 24.44 5.59
CA ILE A 294 -9.05 23.23 6.42
C ILE A 294 -9.29 23.58 7.89
N GLN A 295 -8.54 24.55 8.43
CA GLN A 295 -8.71 25.02 9.81
C GLN A 295 -10.11 25.58 10.07
N SER A 296 -10.66 26.35 9.13
CA SER A 296 -12.00 26.92 9.26
C SER A 296 -13.10 25.87 9.21
N THR A 297 -12.92 24.79 8.44
CA THR A 297 -13.91 23.69 8.38
C THR A 297 -13.82 22.77 9.59
N ALA A 298 -12.64 22.64 10.20
CA ALA A 298 -12.43 21.80 11.38
C ALA A 298 -13.13 22.32 12.65
N THR A 299 -13.53 23.59 12.69
CA THR A 299 -14.26 24.18 13.83
C THR A 299 -15.77 23.99 13.76
N TYR A 300 -16.30 23.48 12.65
CA TYR A 300 -17.73 23.31 12.48
C TYR A 300 -18.21 22.06 13.23
N ASP A 301 -19.11 22.25 14.18
CA ASP A 301 -19.73 21.14 14.91
C ASP A 301 -20.90 20.58 14.09
N VAL A 302 -20.70 19.43 13.45
CA VAL A 302 -21.75 18.72 12.72
C VAL A 302 -22.24 17.56 13.60
N GLN A 303 -23.53 17.52 13.89
CA GLN A 303 -24.15 16.36 14.52
C GLN A 303 -24.26 15.21 13.51
N ILE A 304 -23.22 14.39 13.43
CA ILE A 304 -23.20 13.17 12.62
C ILE A 304 -23.68 12.01 13.52
N PRO A 305 -24.68 11.22 13.11
CA PRO A 305 -25.08 10.04 13.86
C PRO A 305 -23.90 9.08 13.99
N SER A 306 -23.72 8.49 15.17
CA SER A 306 -22.62 7.56 15.41
C SER A 306 -22.75 6.32 14.53
N ARG A 307 -21.70 6.01 13.77
CA ARG A 307 -21.62 4.77 13.02
C ARG A 307 -21.26 3.64 13.98
N THR A 308 -22.26 2.89 14.42
CA THR A 308 -22.05 1.70 15.24
C THR A 308 -21.54 0.54 14.39
N ALA A 309 -20.82 -0.39 15.00
CA ALA A 309 -20.40 -1.62 14.34
C ALA A 309 -21.63 -2.36 13.81
N THR A 310 -21.69 -2.56 12.50
CA THR A 310 -22.77 -3.28 11.83
C THR A 310 -22.19 -4.42 11.02
N PHE A 311 -22.92 -5.53 10.96
CA PHE A 311 -22.55 -6.64 10.11
C PHE A 311 -22.80 -6.28 8.64
N CYS A 312 -21.86 -6.68 7.78
CA CYS A 312 -21.99 -6.54 6.32
C CYS A 312 -23.32 -7.15 5.84
N PRO A 313 -23.92 -6.62 4.75
CA PRO A 313 -25.08 -7.26 4.12
C PRO A 313 -24.80 -8.74 3.83
N GLY A 314 -25.66 -9.63 4.33
CA GLY A 314 -25.51 -11.08 4.15
C GLY A 314 -24.53 -11.79 5.11
N CYS A 315 -23.95 -11.09 6.09
CA CYS A 315 -23.11 -11.74 7.08
C CYS A 315 -23.94 -12.67 7.99
N PRO A 316 -23.64 -13.99 8.06
CA PRO A 316 -24.42 -14.94 8.86
C PRO A 316 -24.35 -14.64 10.37
N HIS A 317 -23.30 -13.94 10.80
CA HIS A 317 -23.17 -13.50 12.19
C HIS A 317 -24.21 -12.46 12.60
N ARG A 318 -24.86 -11.77 11.65
CA ARG A 318 -25.95 -10.82 11.94
C ARG A 318 -27.11 -11.53 12.64
N ASP A 319 -27.49 -12.70 12.14
CA ASP A 319 -28.62 -13.46 12.69
C ASP A 319 -28.26 -14.01 14.06
N SER A 320 -27.05 -14.58 14.20
CA SER A 320 -26.54 -15.04 15.49
C SER A 320 -26.46 -13.91 16.52
N ALA A 321 -25.96 -12.73 16.13
CA ALA A 321 -25.85 -11.59 17.04
C ALA A 321 -27.23 -11.04 17.45
N SER A 322 -28.20 -11.04 16.54
CA SER A 322 -29.57 -10.61 16.85
C SER A 322 -30.20 -11.51 17.91
N VAL A 323 -30.07 -12.84 17.75
CA VAL A 323 -30.53 -13.83 18.74
C VAL A 323 -29.79 -13.67 20.07
N LEU A 324 -28.47 -13.46 20.06
CA LEU A 324 -27.71 -13.25 21.28
C LEU A 324 -28.10 -11.96 22.02
N LEU A 325 -28.44 -10.89 21.28
CA LEU A 325 -28.92 -9.64 21.87
C LEU A 325 -30.32 -9.80 22.48
N GLU A 326 -31.20 -10.55 21.83
CA GLU A 326 -32.52 -10.92 22.35
C GLU A 326 -32.38 -11.77 23.62
N LEU A 327 -31.58 -12.85 23.58
CA LEU A 327 -31.26 -13.67 24.76
C LEU A 327 -30.68 -12.83 25.90
N ARG A 328 -29.75 -11.91 25.62
CA ARG A 328 -29.19 -11.02 26.65
C ARG A 328 -30.26 -10.11 27.26
N ARG A 329 -31.22 -9.64 26.46
CA ARG A 329 -32.33 -8.80 26.94
C ARG A 329 -33.25 -9.62 27.84
N ASP A 330 -33.67 -10.79 27.38
CA ASP A 330 -34.54 -11.72 28.09
C ASP A 330 -33.92 -12.16 29.42
N LEU A 331 -32.66 -12.60 29.40
CA LEU A 331 -31.94 -13.05 30.60
C LEU A 331 -31.66 -11.91 31.60
N ARG A 332 -31.70 -10.65 31.15
CA ARG A 332 -31.57 -9.46 32.01
C ARG A 332 -32.90 -8.98 32.59
N ASP A 333 -34.03 -9.41 32.05
CA ASP A 333 -35.36 -9.02 32.52
C ASP A 333 -35.77 -9.93 33.71
N PRO A 334 -35.89 -9.38 34.94
CA PRO A 334 -36.27 -10.16 36.11
C PRO A 334 -37.64 -10.83 35.99
N THR A 335 -38.58 -10.20 35.29
CA THR A 335 -39.93 -10.72 35.08
C THR A 335 -39.87 -11.94 34.16
N TYR A 336 -39.14 -11.83 33.05
CA TYR A 336 -38.89 -12.96 32.14
C TYR A 336 -38.25 -14.15 32.87
N MET A 337 -37.20 -13.89 33.67
CA MET A 337 -36.49 -14.93 34.42
C MET A 337 -37.38 -15.60 35.47
N LEU A 338 -38.27 -14.85 36.13
CA LEU A 338 -39.25 -15.39 37.08
C LEU A 338 -40.28 -16.28 36.36
N GLU A 339 -40.84 -15.81 35.26
CA GLU A 339 -41.91 -16.51 34.53
C GLU A 339 -41.40 -17.76 33.81
N ARG A 340 -40.26 -17.67 33.12
CA ARG A 340 -39.72 -18.74 32.28
C ARG A 340 -38.80 -19.69 33.02
N HIS A 341 -38.02 -19.19 33.99
CA HIS A 341 -36.98 -19.96 34.65
C HIS A 341 -37.18 -20.09 36.18
N LYS A 342 -38.21 -19.46 36.76
CA LYS A 342 -38.53 -19.49 38.21
C LYS A 342 -37.33 -19.12 39.10
N CYS A 343 -36.42 -18.31 38.58
CA CYS A 343 -35.18 -17.93 39.27
C CYS A 343 -35.23 -16.46 39.67
N ASN A 344 -35.04 -16.18 40.96
CA ASN A 344 -35.38 -14.88 41.54
C ASN A 344 -34.18 -13.92 41.73
N ARG A 345 -32.93 -14.35 41.43
CA ARG A 345 -31.72 -13.51 41.34
C ARG A 345 -30.47 -14.32 40.98
N TRP A 346 -29.61 -13.72 40.17
CA TRP A 346 -28.20 -14.08 40.04
C TRP A 346 -27.44 -13.46 41.24
N THR A 347 -27.05 -14.26 42.23
CA THR A 347 -25.97 -13.93 43.17
C THR A 347 -24.68 -14.54 42.69
#